data_AF-A0A8S9E0U3-F1
#
_entry.id   AF-A0A8S9E0U3-F1
#
_cell.length_a   1.000
_cell.length_b   1.000
_cell.length_c   1.000
_cell.angle_alpha   90.00
_cell.angle_beta   90.00
_cell.angle_gamma   90.00
#
_symmetry.space_group_name_H-M   'P 1'
#
loop_
_entity.id
_entity.type
_entity.pdbx_description
1 polymer ?
#
loop_
_entity_poly.entity_id
_entity_poly.type
_entity_poly.pdbx_seq_one_letter_code
_entity_poly.pdbx_strand_id
1 'polypeptide(L)'
;MKPASIMSDSSRTGRRRRTPSTRRLRPYVRYIALSLLAAGLSGCASAPIQEMSDARQTINAARDAGAESEAPGSLGRAESLLTEAQRQLELMNYKRARNDAVEARLQAQKARTLANIVAETRRGITDAGTENEDIQRADGLLQQSVNLAAQGDMTRALQLAREARRVVRLAR
;
A
#
# COMPACT_ATOMS: atom_id res chain seq x y z
N MET A 1 28.56 -52.45 59.48
CA MET A 1 28.02 -52.28 60.83
C MET A 1 27.08 -51.07 60.85
N LYS A 2 25.79 -51.29 61.16
CA LYS A 2 24.86 -50.28 61.72
C LYS A 2 25.19 -50.14 63.22
N PRO A 3 24.95 -48.98 63.86
CA PRO A 3 23.62 -48.67 64.42
C PRO A 3 23.17 -47.23 64.13
N ALA A 4 21.86 -46.91 64.04
CA ALA A 4 20.89 -46.77 65.14
C ALA A 4 21.32 -45.66 66.13
N SER A 5 20.51 -44.71 66.57
CA SER A 5 19.06 -44.63 66.67
C SER A 5 18.69 -43.30 67.35
N ILE A 6 17.48 -42.78 67.07
CA ILE A 6 16.51 -42.25 68.06
C ILE A 6 16.89 -40.99 68.87
N MET A 7 16.07 -39.93 68.77
CA MET A 7 15.12 -39.42 69.82
C MET A 7 14.68 -38.00 69.41
N SER A 8 13.39 -37.76 69.13
CA SER A 8 12.36 -37.20 70.04
C SER A 8 12.64 -35.72 70.38
N ASP A 9 11.71 -34.76 70.37
CA ASP A 9 10.28 -34.79 70.65
C ASP A 9 9.67 -33.40 70.31
N SER A 10 8.34 -33.39 70.15
CA SER A 10 7.38 -32.37 70.59
C SER A 10 7.46 -30.95 70.02
N SER A 11 6.54 -30.60 69.13
CA SER A 11 5.14 -30.24 69.39
C SER A 11 4.95 -28.80 69.91
N ARG A 12 4.35 -27.93 69.07
CA ARG A 12 3.08 -27.22 69.35
C ARG A 12 2.85 -26.02 68.42
N THR A 13 1.63 -26.03 67.87
CA THR A 13 0.73 -24.87 67.68
C THR A 13 1.08 -23.78 66.66
N GLY A 14 0.47 -23.91 65.48
CA GLY A 14 -0.64 -23.05 65.09
C GLY A 14 -0.38 -21.57 64.76
N ARG A 15 -0.43 -21.22 63.48
CA ARG A 15 -1.22 -20.06 63.00
C ARG A 15 -1.41 -20.09 61.48
N ARG A 16 -2.64 -20.39 61.07
CA ARG A 16 -3.14 -20.12 59.71
C ARG A 16 -3.04 -18.61 59.45
N ARG A 17 -2.17 -18.18 58.55
CA ARG A 17 -2.26 -16.84 57.94
C ARG A 17 -3.05 -16.96 56.64
N ARG A 18 -4.32 -16.55 56.73
CA ARG A 18 -5.21 -16.31 55.60
C ARG A 18 -4.61 -15.19 54.75
N THR A 19 -4.35 -15.44 53.47
CA THR A 19 -4.07 -14.39 52.50
C THR A 19 -5.34 -13.55 52.30
N PRO A 20 -5.28 -12.22 52.35
CA PRO A 20 -6.44 -11.39 52.03
C PRO A 20 -6.69 -11.47 50.52
N SER A 21 -7.88 -11.96 50.18
CA SER A 21 -8.46 -11.90 48.84
C SER A 21 -8.77 -10.44 48.49
N THR A 22 -7.84 -9.77 47.82
CA THR A 22 -8.08 -8.44 47.26
C THR A 22 -8.88 -8.54 45.96
N ARG A 23 -10.19 -8.53 46.17
CA ARG A 23 -11.18 -7.67 45.51
C ARG A 23 -11.32 -7.73 43.98
N ARG A 24 -12.48 -8.28 43.62
CA ARG A 24 -13.20 -8.33 42.34
C ARG A 24 -13.48 -6.94 41.72
N LEU A 25 -12.44 -6.15 41.40
CA LEU A 25 -12.56 -4.89 40.62
C LEU A 25 -11.88 -4.96 39.23
N ARG A 26 -11.26 -6.09 38.91
CA ARG A 26 -10.53 -6.33 37.64
C ARG A 26 -11.35 -6.21 36.35
N PRO A 27 -12.65 -6.58 36.26
CA PRO A 27 -13.35 -6.50 34.98
C PRO A 27 -13.63 -5.04 34.60
N TYR A 28 -14.10 -4.21 35.52
CA TYR A 28 -14.45 -2.81 35.23
C TYR A 28 -13.24 -1.96 34.83
N VAL A 29 -12.08 -2.13 35.48
CA VAL A 29 -10.84 -1.44 35.07
C VAL A 29 -10.38 -1.92 33.68
N ARG A 30 -10.56 -3.21 33.36
CA ARG A 30 -10.24 -3.76 32.04
C ARG A 30 -11.20 -3.25 30.95
N TYR A 31 -12.49 -3.11 31.27
CA TYR A 31 -13.48 -2.52 30.37
C TYR A 31 -13.28 -1.02 30.18
N ILE A 32 -12.90 -0.28 31.22
CA ILE A 32 -12.53 1.14 31.14
C ILE A 32 -11.25 1.33 30.32
N ALA A 33 -10.25 0.46 30.50
CA ALA A 33 -9.02 0.48 29.71
C ALA A 33 -9.28 0.12 28.23
N LEU A 34 -10.16 -0.86 27.96
CA LEU A 34 -10.58 -1.21 26.61
C LEU A 34 -11.43 -0.12 25.96
N SER A 35 -12.31 0.55 26.70
CA SER A 35 -13.11 1.65 26.18
C SER A 35 -12.28 2.90 25.95
N LEU A 36 -11.29 3.21 26.79
CA LEU A 36 -10.32 4.29 26.57
C LEU A 36 -9.40 3.99 25.38
N LEU A 37 -8.96 2.73 25.21
CA LEU A 37 -8.19 2.30 24.03
C LEU A 37 -9.02 2.39 22.74
N ALA A 38 -10.31 2.01 22.80
CA ALA A 38 -11.24 2.13 21.68
C ALA A 38 -11.58 3.60 21.36
N ALA A 39 -11.72 4.46 22.38
CA ALA A 39 -11.96 5.89 22.21
C ALA A 39 -10.72 6.66 21.72
N GLY A 40 -9.50 6.16 21.96
CA GLY A 40 -8.26 6.74 21.42
C GLY A 40 -8.07 6.50 19.92
N LEU A 41 -8.83 5.60 19.30
CA LEU A 41 -8.75 5.29 17.87
C LEU A 41 -9.64 6.18 16.98
N SER A 42 -10.53 6.98 17.56
CA SER A 42 -11.58 7.68 16.80
C SER A 42 -11.33 9.18 16.53
N GLY A 43 -10.13 9.71 16.76
CA GLY A 43 -9.91 11.15 16.63
C GLY A 43 -8.46 11.62 16.50
N CYS A 44 -7.73 11.16 15.49
CA CYS A 44 -6.54 11.87 15.04
C CYS A 44 -6.84 12.57 13.72
N ALA A 45 -7.17 13.87 13.78
CA ALA A 45 -6.98 14.78 12.66
C ALA A 45 -5.47 15.03 12.43
N SER A 46 -4.71 13.94 12.27
CA SER A 46 -3.27 13.96 12.09
C SER A 46 -2.92 14.16 10.61
N ALA A 47 -1.76 14.76 10.38
CA ALA A 47 -1.21 14.93 9.05
C ALA A 47 -1.19 13.57 8.28
N PRO A 48 -1.56 13.54 6.99
CA PRO A 48 -1.66 12.34 6.15
C PRO A 48 -0.29 11.76 5.75
N ILE A 49 0.55 11.39 6.72
CA ILE A 49 1.92 10.92 6.48
C ILE A 49 1.93 9.67 5.59
N GLN A 50 0.99 8.75 5.80
CA GLN A 50 0.92 7.49 5.05
C GLN A 50 0.56 7.74 3.59
N GLU A 51 -0.49 8.52 3.33
CA GLU A 51 -0.96 8.83 1.98
C GLU A 51 0.11 9.58 1.17
N MET A 52 0.83 10.50 1.82
CA MET A 52 1.96 11.22 1.21
C MET A 52 3.15 10.30 0.91
N SER A 53 3.40 9.29 1.75
CA SER A 53 4.45 8.29 1.51
C SER A 53 4.07 7.39 0.34
N ASP A 54 2.85 6.86 0.34
CA ASP A 54 2.32 6.01 -0.73
C ASP A 54 2.35 6.71 -2.09
N ALA A 55 1.97 7.99 -2.13
CA ALA A 55 2.02 8.81 -3.34
C ALA A 55 3.46 8.91 -3.88
N ARG A 56 4.43 9.26 -3.01
CA ARG A 56 5.85 9.36 -3.37
C ARG A 56 6.41 8.02 -3.89
N GLN A 57 6.15 6.95 -3.17
CA GLN A 57 6.61 5.61 -3.57
C GLN A 57 6.00 5.19 -4.90
N THR A 58 4.72 5.48 -5.13
CA THR A 58 4.06 5.11 -6.39
C THR A 58 4.56 5.95 -7.56
N ILE A 59 4.83 7.24 -7.37
CA ILE A 59 5.44 8.10 -8.41
C ILE A 59 6.82 7.55 -8.79
N ASN A 60 7.66 7.21 -7.82
CA ASN A 60 8.97 6.61 -8.09
C ASN A 60 8.80 5.28 -8.85
N ALA A 61 7.91 4.40 -8.39
CA ALA A 61 7.63 3.14 -9.06
C ALA A 61 7.06 3.31 -10.48
N ALA A 62 6.40 4.44 -10.79
CA ALA A 62 5.96 4.78 -12.13
C ALA A 62 7.14 5.21 -13.01
N ARG A 63 8.06 6.04 -12.49
CA ARG A 63 9.30 6.42 -13.18
C ARG A 63 10.18 5.22 -13.47
N ASP A 64 10.37 4.34 -12.48
CA ASP A 64 11.13 3.10 -12.63
C ASP A 64 10.54 2.16 -13.70
N ALA A 65 9.22 2.23 -13.92
CA ALA A 65 8.54 1.50 -14.98
C ALA A 65 8.65 2.15 -16.37
N GLY A 66 9.24 3.34 -16.49
CA GLY A 66 9.34 4.10 -17.74
C GLY A 66 8.12 4.97 -18.05
N ALA A 67 7.31 5.34 -17.05
CA ALA A 67 6.11 6.15 -17.28
C ALA A 67 6.38 7.56 -17.84
N GLU A 68 7.62 8.05 -17.77
CA GLU A 68 8.04 9.32 -18.35
C GLU A 68 7.84 9.35 -19.87
N SER A 69 8.10 8.23 -20.57
CA SER A 69 7.86 8.11 -22.01
C SER A 69 6.45 7.62 -22.33
N GLU A 70 5.96 6.62 -21.59
CA GLU A 70 4.74 5.91 -21.99
C GLU A 70 3.45 6.52 -21.44
N ALA A 71 3.53 7.30 -20.35
CA ALA A 71 2.37 7.89 -19.69
C ALA A 71 2.64 9.31 -19.11
N PRO A 72 3.29 10.23 -19.86
CA PRO A 72 3.78 11.50 -19.33
C PRO A 72 2.67 12.35 -18.71
N GLY A 73 1.47 12.37 -19.33
CA GLY A 73 0.34 13.15 -18.82
C GLY A 73 -0.15 12.68 -17.44
N SER A 74 -0.24 11.37 -17.19
CA SER A 74 -0.65 10.85 -15.88
C SER A 74 0.45 10.96 -14.83
N LEU A 75 1.72 10.79 -15.22
CA LEU A 75 2.84 11.00 -14.31
C LEU A 75 2.95 12.48 -13.88
N GLY A 76 2.91 13.42 -14.83
CA GLY A 76 2.95 14.84 -14.53
C GLY A 76 1.77 15.32 -13.69
N ARG A 77 0.55 14.78 -13.91
CA ARG A 77 -0.59 15.02 -13.02
C ARG A 77 -0.33 14.52 -11.60
N ALA A 78 0.24 13.32 -11.45
CA ALA A 78 0.58 12.77 -10.14
C ALA A 78 1.58 13.65 -9.37
N GLU A 79 2.62 14.13 -10.05
CA GLU A 79 3.64 15.01 -9.48
C GLU A 79 3.07 16.38 -9.08
N SER A 80 2.21 16.94 -9.93
CA SER A 80 1.51 18.21 -9.65
C SER A 80 0.61 18.10 -8.42
N LEU A 81 -0.17 17.01 -8.32
CA LEU A 81 -1.03 16.74 -7.17
C LEU A 81 -0.22 16.51 -5.89
N LEU A 82 0.92 15.82 -5.96
CA LEU A 82 1.78 15.65 -4.79
C LEU A 82 2.37 16.99 -4.32
N THR A 83 2.76 17.86 -5.26
CA THR A 83 3.24 19.21 -4.97
C THR A 83 2.15 20.04 -4.28
N GLU A 84 0.93 19.98 -4.79
CA GLU A 84 -0.23 20.63 -4.19
C GLU A 84 -0.53 20.06 -2.79
N ALA A 85 -0.44 18.74 -2.62
CA ALA A 85 -0.61 18.08 -1.33
C ALA A 85 0.40 18.60 -0.29
N GLN A 86 1.67 18.77 -0.69
CA GLN A 86 2.72 19.35 0.17
C GLN A 86 2.37 20.78 0.59
N ARG A 87 1.93 21.61 -0.35
CA ARG A 87 1.47 22.98 -0.06
C ARG A 87 0.29 23.01 0.92
N GLN A 88 -0.67 22.10 0.76
CA GLN A 88 -1.81 22.01 1.68
C GLN A 88 -1.38 21.54 3.08
N LEU A 89 -0.34 20.71 3.21
CA LEU A 89 0.24 20.36 4.51
C LEU A 89 0.85 21.57 5.21
N GLU A 90 1.59 22.40 4.49
CA GLU A 90 2.20 23.63 5.03
C GLU A 90 1.12 24.60 5.55
N LEU A 91 -0.03 24.65 4.88
CA LEU A 91 -1.21 25.43 5.28
C LEU A 91 -2.05 24.75 6.38
N MET A 92 -1.59 23.63 6.95
CA MET A 92 -2.32 22.80 7.93
C MET A 92 -3.68 22.29 7.43
N ASN A 93 -3.90 22.31 6.11
CA ASN A 93 -5.12 21.83 5.48
C ASN A 93 -5.04 20.33 5.20
N TYR A 94 -5.02 19.54 6.28
CA TYR A 94 -4.78 18.09 6.20
C TYR A 94 -5.79 17.33 5.34
N LYS A 95 -7.04 17.80 5.29
CA LYS A 95 -8.09 17.17 4.46
C LYS A 95 -7.77 17.33 2.98
N ARG A 96 -7.41 18.53 2.52
CA ARG A 96 -7.02 18.74 1.11
C ARG A 96 -5.73 18.00 0.78
N ALA A 97 -4.71 18.12 1.64
CA ALA A 97 -3.46 17.39 1.49
C ALA A 97 -3.67 15.88 1.32
N ARG A 98 -4.54 15.28 2.12
CA ARG A 98 -4.88 13.85 2.01
C ARG A 98 -5.51 13.52 0.66
N ASN A 99 -6.48 14.33 0.23
CA ASN A 99 -7.18 14.11 -1.02
C ASN A 99 -6.21 14.22 -2.21
N ASP A 100 -5.40 15.27 -2.24
CA ASP A 100 -4.42 15.50 -3.30
C ASP A 100 -3.37 14.38 -3.35
N ALA A 101 -2.89 13.90 -2.18
CA ALA A 101 -1.98 12.77 -2.10
C ALA A 101 -2.60 11.45 -2.60
N VAL A 102 -3.85 11.18 -2.24
CA VAL A 102 -4.57 9.99 -2.73
C VAL A 102 -4.75 10.06 -4.24
N GLU A 103 -5.11 11.23 -4.78
CA GLU A 103 -5.27 11.40 -6.22
C GLU A 103 -3.93 11.29 -6.96
N ALA A 104 -2.86 11.86 -6.41
CA ALA A 104 -1.50 11.71 -6.92
C ALA A 104 -1.11 10.23 -7.04
N ARG A 105 -1.34 9.46 -5.97
CA ARG A 105 -1.11 8.00 -5.95
C ARG A 105 -1.90 7.30 -7.06
N LEU A 106 -3.18 7.62 -7.25
CA LEU A 106 -4.02 7.00 -8.27
C LEU A 106 -3.54 7.32 -9.69
N GLN A 107 -3.12 8.56 -9.95
CA GLN A 107 -2.56 8.95 -11.25
C GLN A 107 -1.23 8.23 -11.54
N ALA A 108 -0.35 8.13 -10.53
CA ALA A 108 0.89 7.38 -10.64
C ALA A 108 0.66 5.87 -10.85
N GLN A 109 -0.34 5.29 -10.18
CA GLN A 109 -0.71 3.88 -10.40
C GLN A 109 -1.15 3.64 -11.84
N LYS A 110 -1.96 4.54 -12.43
CA LYS A 110 -2.33 4.44 -13.84
C LYS A 110 -1.09 4.51 -14.72
N ALA A 111 -0.23 5.49 -14.51
CA ALA A 111 0.98 5.71 -15.29
C ALA A 111 1.91 4.48 -15.27
N ARG A 112 2.22 3.97 -14.07
CA ARG A 112 2.97 2.73 -13.85
C ARG A 112 2.34 1.54 -14.56
N THR A 113 1.01 1.38 -14.45
CA THR A 113 0.29 0.26 -15.06
C THR A 113 0.47 0.24 -16.58
N LEU A 114 0.29 1.40 -17.23
CA LEU A 114 0.46 1.49 -18.67
C LEU A 114 1.91 1.21 -19.08
N ALA A 115 2.86 1.84 -18.39
CA ALA A 115 4.29 1.67 -18.68
C ALA A 115 4.72 0.19 -18.59
N ASN A 116 4.28 -0.54 -17.57
CA ASN A 116 4.52 -1.97 -17.45
C ASN A 116 3.91 -2.77 -18.61
N ILE A 117 2.65 -2.51 -18.97
CA ILE A 117 1.99 -3.21 -20.09
C ILE A 117 2.75 -2.93 -21.39
N VAL A 118 3.14 -1.68 -21.65
CA VAL A 118 3.88 -1.30 -22.85
C VAL A 118 5.25 -1.98 -22.90
N ALA A 119 6.00 -1.96 -21.79
CA ALA A 119 7.29 -2.63 -21.70
C ALA A 119 7.18 -4.15 -21.92
N GLU A 120 6.21 -4.82 -21.28
CA GLU A 120 5.93 -6.24 -21.49
C GLU A 120 5.55 -6.55 -22.95
N THR A 121 4.70 -5.72 -23.54
CA THR A 121 4.18 -5.93 -24.89
C THR A 121 5.26 -5.70 -25.93
N ARG A 122 6.09 -4.64 -25.81
CA ARG A 122 7.24 -4.41 -26.69
C ARG A 122 8.21 -5.58 -26.68
N ARG A 123 8.53 -6.13 -25.50
CA ARG A 123 9.38 -7.34 -25.41
C ARG A 123 8.76 -8.52 -26.17
N GLY A 124 7.45 -8.73 -26.02
CA GLY A 124 6.77 -9.79 -26.77
C GLY A 124 6.75 -9.57 -28.27
N ILE A 125 6.62 -8.33 -28.74
CA ILE A 125 6.73 -7.96 -30.16
C ILE A 125 8.14 -8.24 -30.69
N THR A 126 9.18 -7.86 -29.93
CA THR A 126 10.58 -8.11 -30.35
C THR A 126 10.90 -9.59 -30.40
N ASP A 127 10.37 -10.39 -29.49
CA ASP A 127 10.62 -11.84 -29.45
C ASP A 127 9.92 -12.59 -30.59
N ALA A 128 8.73 -12.14 -31.00
CA ALA A 128 7.92 -12.79 -32.04
C ALA A 128 8.35 -12.44 -33.47
N GLY A 129 9.09 -11.34 -33.65
CA GLY A 129 9.48 -10.82 -34.96
C GLY A 129 8.37 -10.03 -35.66
N THR A 130 8.75 -9.08 -36.51
CA THR A 130 7.84 -8.09 -37.13
C THR A 130 7.12 -8.58 -38.39
N GLU A 131 7.37 -9.82 -38.83
CA GLU A 131 6.80 -10.38 -40.06
C GLU A 131 5.36 -10.86 -39.88
N ASN A 132 4.92 -11.07 -38.63
CA ASN A 132 3.57 -11.51 -38.32
C ASN A 132 2.58 -10.31 -38.34
N GLU A 133 1.54 -10.37 -39.17
CA GLU A 133 0.51 -9.33 -39.31
C GLU A 133 -0.16 -9.00 -37.95
N ASP A 134 -0.41 -10.01 -37.11
CA ASP A 134 -1.00 -9.79 -35.79
C ASP A 134 -0.05 -9.02 -34.86
N ILE A 135 1.26 -9.24 -34.99
CA ILE A 135 2.28 -8.50 -34.24
C ILE A 135 2.35 -7.04 -34.71
N GLN A 136 2.26 -6.79 -36.02
CA GLN A 136 2.16 -5.42 -36.56
C GLN A 136 0.89 -4.72 -36.09
N ARG A 137 -0.25 -5.42 -36.07
CA ARG A 137 -1.51 -4.90 -35.52
C ARG A 137 -1.36 -4.56 -34.03
N ALA A 138 -0.72 -5.43 -33.25
CA ALA A 138 -0.48 -5.18 -31.83
C ALA A 138 0.41 -3.95 -31.60
N ASP A 139 1.45 -3.76 -32.42
CA ASP A 139 2.31 -2.57 -32.35
C ASP A 139 1.53 -1.28 -32.63
N GLY A 140 0.67 -1.29 -33.67
CA GLY A 140 -0.22 -0.16 -33.97
C GLY A 140 -1.17 0.19 -32.83
N LEU A 141 -1.78 -0.82 -32.19
CA LEU A 141 -2.63 -0.64 -30.99
C LEU A 141 -1.84 -0.03 -29.83
N LEU A 142 -0.58 -0.45 -29.65
CA LEU A 142 0.29 0.04 -28.58
C LEU A 142 0.68 1.51 -28.82
N GLN A 143 0.99 1.88 -30.06
CA GLN A 143 1.29 3.26 -30.42
C GLN A 143 0.07 4.18 -30.20
N GLN A 144 -1.11 3.73 -30.60
CA GLN A 144 -2.36 4.47 -30.36
C GLN A 144 -2.65 4.61 -28.86
N SER A 145 -2.37 3.57 -28.07
CA SER A 145 -2.49 3.61 -26.61
C SER A 145 -1.64 4.72 -25.99
N VAL A 146 -0.35 4.79 -26.34
CA VAL A 146 0.58 5.81 -25.83
C VAL A 146 0.14 7.22 -26.24
N ASN A 147 -0.32 7.40 -27.48
CA ASN A 147 -0.85 8.67 -27.95
C ASN A 147 -2.09 9.13 -27.14
N LEU A 148 -3.02 8.22 -26.84
CA LEU A 148 -4.18 8.52 -26.00
C LEU A 148 -3.78 8.86 -24.55
N ALA A 149 -2.79 8.16 -24.01
CA ALA A 149 -2.27 8.46 -22.68
C ALA A 149 -1.65 9.86 -22.61
N ALA A 150 -0.92 10.26 -23.66
CA ALA A 150 -0.38 11.62 -23.79
C ALA A 150 -1.49 12.69 -23.87
N GLN A 151 -2.60 12.38 -24.52
CA GLN A 151 -3.81 13.24 -24.55
C GLN A 151 -4.60 13.22 -23.24
N GLY A 152 -4.22 12.36 -22.29
CA GLY A 152 -4.86 12.23 -20.99
C GLY A 152 -6.02 11.22 -20.92
N ASP A 153 -6.39 10.58 -22.03
CA ASP A 153 -7.43 9.53 -22.09
C ASP A 153 -6.87 8.17 -21.66
N MET A 154 -6.58 8.08 -20.36
CA MET A 154 -5.92 6.92 -19.78
C MET A 154 -6.79 5.66 -19.79
N THR A 155 -8.12 5.83 -19.81
CA THR A 155 -9.06 4.71 -19.84
C THR A 155 -8.96 3.98 -21.17
N ARG A 156 -9.05 4.71 -22.28
CA ARG A 156 -8.90 4.11 -23.62
C ARG A 156 -7.47 3.65 -23.87
N ALA A 157 -6.47 4.39 -23.40
CA ALA A 157 -5.08 3.97 -23.49
C ALA A 157 -4.88 2.58 -22.85
N LEU A 158 -5.34 2.37 -21.61
CA LEU A 158 -5.22 1.08 -20.94
C LEU A 158 -6.03 -0.03 -21.61
N GLN A 159 -7.15 0.28 -22.24
CA GLN A 159 -7.92 -0.71 -23.02
C GLN A 159 -7.11 -1.20 -24.22
N LEU A 160 -6.59 -0.28 -25.05
CA LEU A 160 -5.78 -0.63 -26.23
C LEU A 160 -4.49 -1.36 -25.84
N ALA A 161 -3.81 -0.93 -24.78
CA ALA A 161 -2.58 -1.60 -24.33
C ALA A 161 -2.83 -3.06 -23.91
N ARG A 162 -3.96 -3.32 -23.23
CA ARG A 162 -4.36 -4.69 -22.84
C ARG A 162 -4.75 -5.53 -24.05
N GLU A 163 -5.39 -4.92 -25.04
CA GLU A 163 -5.72 -5.57 -26.30
C GLU A 163 -4.45 -5.96 -27.06
N ALA A 164 -3.50 -5.03 -27.24
CA ALA A 164 -2.19 -5.30 -27.82
C ALA A 164 -1.47 -6.46 -27.09
N ARG A 165 -1.42 -6.42 -25.75
CA ARG A 165 -0.84 -7.51 -24.95
C ARG A 165 -1.54 -8.84 -25.15
N ARG A 166 -2.86 -8.84 -25.35
CA ARG A 166 -3.63 -10.06 -25.64
C ARG A 166 -3.24 -10.61 -27.01
N VAL A 167 -3.15 -9.77 -28.03
CA VAL A 167 -2.76 -10.18 -29.39
C VAL A 167 -1.37 -10.81 -29.38
N VAL A 168 -0.37 -10.13 -28.79
CA VAL A 168 1.01 -10.65 -28.68
C VAL A 168 1.08 -11.99 -27.96
N ARG A 169 0.29 -12.17 -26.89
CA ARG A 169 0.24 -13.43 -26.15
C ARG A 169 -0.39 -14.58 -26.93
N LEU A 170 -1.31 -14.29 -27.86
CA LEU A 170 -1.96 -15.30 -28.70
C LEU A 170 -1.13 -15.63 -29.95
N ALA A 171 -0.22 -14.74 -30.35
CA ALA A 171 0.67 -14.92 -31.49
C ALA A 171 1.99 -15.65 -31.14
N ARG A 172 2.28 -15.83 -29.84
CA ARG A 172 3.36 -16.69 -29.34
C ARG A 172 2.89 -18.15 -29.26
#